data_AF-A0A137NYY1-F1
#
_entry.id   AF-A0A137NYY1-F1
#
_cell.length_a   1.000
_cell.length_b   1.000
_cell.length_c   1.000
_cell.angle_alpha   90.00
_cell.angle_beta   90.00
_cell.angle_gamma   90.00
#
_symmetry.space_group_name_H-M   'P 1'
#
loop_
_entity.id
_entity.type
_entity.pdbx_description
1 polymer ?
#
loop_
_entity_poly.entity_id
_entity_poly.type
_entity_poly.pdbx_seq_one_letter_code
_entity_poly.pdbx_strand_id
1 'polypeptide(L)'
;KKWFRKFRADKRDSTNKKNPGIKPNFTNEFLIKLVNENPELNLSGLAKLAGTSRSTISSRLKEINIDGEKVIYKKKSYKRGTERVTEEFVINLIKENPDLHLTELAKLADTSQSTISVRLRQINSNRPDDDKLILQKGARKVKKSPKTISDEDLINLVNENPELSMEKLANLSGTSTCYISTKLKQLNSKEKVVNYNSKKSKLGTTKLTDESLINLIKQNPGLNSYELAKLADTSQSTISLRLRKINSTRPDDNKLILQRSTTKLPKKSKSISDGFIINLVNSNPGLNMKELAKLGDISLSTISNRNKLSNESLVDLINNNPGLNIEELSKLSKLSQSTIYLKLRQINSDRDEKDKIKLQKDNSKLKKSRKKVTDEFIINLINENPELTMKGLSKLAGVSQSVISRRLKLINSNGERVNYISKR
;
A
#
# COMPACT_ATOMS: atom_id res chain seq x y z
N LYS A 1 41.87 6.70 4.28
CA LYS A 1 40.78 6.20 3.38
C LYS A 1 40.82 4.67 3.10
N LYS A 2 41.73 3.86 3.67
CA LYS A 2 41.82 2.39 3.43
C LYS A 2 40.92 1.50 4.30
N TRP A 3 40.51 1.92 5.51
CA TRP A 3 39.72 1.07 6.42
C TRP A 3 38.29 0.76 5.96
N PHE A 4 37.71 1.65 5.15
CA PHE A 4 36.33 1.51 4.65
C PHE A 4 36.17 0.44 3.56
N ARG A 5 37.27 0.02 2.91
CA ARG A 5 37.28 -1.13 2.00
C ARG A 5 37.40 -2.46 2.74
N LYS A 6 38.10 -2.49 3.90
CA LYS A 6 38.26 -3.71 4.71
C LYS A 6 36.95 -4.12 5.38
N PHE A 7 36.16 -3.17 5.88
CA PHE A 7 34.84 -3.45 6.49
C PHE A 7 33.76 -3.94 5.51
N ARG A 8 33.97 -3.80 4.19
CA ARG A 8 33.08 -4.40 3.16
C ARG A 8 33.59 -5.73 2.61
N ALA A 9 34.85 -6.09 2.87
CA ALA A 9 35.39 -7.39 2.49
C ALA A 9 34.83 -8.50 3.40
N ASP A 10 34.74 -8.26 4.71
CA ASP A 10 34.32 -9.26 5.71
C ASP A 10 32.81 -9.57 5.76
N LYS A 11 32.00 -8.94 4.89
CA LYS A 11 30.56 -9.27 4.75
C LYS A 11 30.23 -10.02 3.45
N ARG A 12 31.23 -10.56 2.75
CA ARG A 12 31.02 -11.38 1.54
C ARG A 12 31.29 -12.88 1.70
N ASP A 13 31.54 -13.36 2.92
CA ASP A 13 31.69 -14.79 3.23
C ASP A 13 30.40 -15.48 3.70
N SER A 14 29.24 -15.02 3.23
CA SER A 14 28.02 -15.85 3.22
C SER A 14 27.76 -16.52 1.86
N THR A 15 28.79 -16.61 1.02
CA THR A 15 28.78 -17.46 -0.18
C THR A 15 29.03 -18.93 0.16
N ASN A 16 28.40 -19.42 1.23
CA ASN A 16 28.00 -20.82 1.27
C ASN A 16 26.75 -20.96 0.38
N LYS A 17 26.93 -20.71 -0.93
CA LYS A 17 26.05 -21.25 -1.96
C LYS A 17 26.26 -22.75 -1.93
N LYS A 18 25.66 -23.41 -0.94
CA LYS A 18 25.33 -24.82 -1.02
C LYS A 18 24.73 -24.99 -2.40
N ASN A 19 25.22 -25.98 -3.14
CA ASN A 19 24.63 -26.42 -4.41
C ASN A 19 23.10 -26.27 -4.33
N PRO A 20 22.39 -25.87 -5.39
CA PRO A 20 20.95 -26.03 -5.47
C PRO A 20 20.62 -27.53 -5.57
N GLY A 21 21.23 -28.35 -4.71
CA GLY A 21 20.89 -29.73 -4.44
C GLY A 21 19.42 -29.68 -4.09
N ILE A 22 18.65 -30.22 -5.03
CA ILE A 22 17.31 -30.75 -4.90
C ILE A 22 16.67 -30.20 -3.64
N LYS A 23 15.99 -29.04 -3.77
CA LYS A 23 15.13 -28.57 -2.69
C LYS A 23 14.27 -29.77 -2.32
N PRO A 24 14.30 -30.25 -1.06
CA PRO A 24 13.50 -31.39 -0.66
C PRO A 24 12.09 -31.10 -1.16
N ASN A 25 11.55 -32.03 -1.96
CA ASN A 25 10.27 -31.83 -2.60
C ASN A 25 9.30 -31.38 -1.52
N PHE A 26 8.74 -30.18 -1.69
CA PHE A 26 7.79 -29.61 -0.75
C PHE A 26 6.47 -30.35 -0.96
N THR A 27 6.43 -31.59 -0.47
CA THR A 27 5.30 -32.50 -0.65
C THR A 27 4.19 -32.15 0.33
N ASN A 28 2.99 -32.64 0.02
CA ASN A 28 1.82 -32.37 0.84
C ASN A 28 1.97 -33.05 2.21
N GLU A 29 2.56 -34.25 2.26
CA GLU A 29 2.83 -35.03 3.47
C GLU A 29 3.76 -34.26 4.42
N PHE A 30 4.81 -33.62 3.89
CA PHE A 30 5.70 -32.78 4.67
C PHE A 30 4.95 -31.60 5.31
N LEU A 31 4.09 -30.92 4.54
CA LEU A 31 3.34 -29.78 5.05
C LEU A 31 2.28 -30.18 6.09
N ILE A 32 1.60 -31.32 5.88
CA ILE A 32 0.66 -31.91 6.84
C ILE A 32 1.39 -32.18 8.17
N LYS A 33 2.52 -32.90 8.11
CA LYS A 33 3.33 -33.23 9.28
C LYS A 33 3.82 -31.98 10.00
N LEU A 34 4.34 -31.00 9.26
CA LEU A 34 4.83 -29.74 9.81
C LEU A 34 3.75 -28.96 10.58
N VAL A 35 2.51 -28.96 10.08
CA VAL A 35 1.39 -28.26 10.73
C VAL A 35 0.93 -29.00 11.98
N ASN A 36 0.83 -30.33 11.91
CA ASN A 36 0.40 -31.16 13.04
C ASN A 36 1.43 -31.17 14.18
N GLU A 37 2.73 -31.14 13.86
CA GLU A 37 3.80 -31.03 14.86
C GLU A 37 3.91 -29.64 15.47
N ASN A 38 3.36 -28.61 14.81
CA ASN A 38 3.50 -27.22 15.24
C ASN A 38 2.15 -26.49 15.25
N PRO A 39 1.16 -26.98 16.03
CA PRO A 39 -0.19 -26.44 16.03
C PRO A 39 -0.26 -25.01 16.57
N GLU A 40 0.83 -24.48 17.14
CA GLU A 40 0.97 -23.11 17.66
C GLU A 40 1.54 -22.12 16.63
N LEU A 41 2.22 -22.61 15.59
CA LEU A 41 2.90 -21.74 14.62
C LEU A 41 1.92 -21.07 13.66
N ASN A 42 2.18 -19.79 13.36
CA ASN A 42 1.50 -19.10 12.28
C ASN A 42 2.15 -19.43 10.93
N LEU A 43 1.52 -19.00 9.83
CA LEU A 43 2.03 -19.21 8.47
C LEU A 43 3.48 -18.73 8.28
N SER A 44 3.94 -17.74 9.05
CA SER A 44 5.32 -17.25 8.99
C SER A 44 6.31 -18.20 9.64
N GLY A 45 5.95 -18.77 10.80
CA GLY A 45 6.76 -19.79 11.47
C GLY A 45 6.87 -21.03 10.59
N LEU A 46 5.74 -21.50 10.06
CA LEU A 46 5.69 -22.61 9.10
C LEU A 46 6.54 -22.33 7.86
N ALA A 47 6.47 -21.10 7.30
CA ALA A 47 7.25 -20.70 6.14
C ALA A 47 8.77 -20.68 6.43
N LYS A 48 9.18 -20.23 7.63
CA LYS A 48 10.59 -20.26 8.06
C LYS A 48 11.09 -21.70 8.19
N LEU A 49 10.32 -22.58 8.84
CA LEU A 49 10.69 -24.00 8.98
C LEU A 49 10.76 -24.73 7.64
N ALA A 50 9.82 -24.45 6.74
CA ALA A 50 9.77 -25.04 5.41
C ALA A 50 10.73 -24.39 4.39
N GLY A 51 11.48 -23.34 4.76
CA GLY A 51 12.36 -22.62 3.84
C GLY A 51 11.63 -22.03 2.62
N THR A 52 10.37 -21.61 2.78
CA THR A 52 9.50 -21.16 1.68
C THR A 52 8.75 -19.87 2.03
N SER A 53 7.88 -19.40 1.13
CA SER A 53 7.09 -18.19 1.36
C SER A 53 5.79 -18.49 2.12
N ARG A 54 5.31 -17.53 2.92
CA ARG A 54 4.00 -17.58 3.59
C ARG A 54 2.85 -17.86 2.62
N SER A 55 2.91 -17.25 1.44
CA SER A 55 1.94 -17.47 0.36
C SER A 55 1.97 -18.91 -0.14
N THR A 56 3.15 -19.53 -0.28
CA THR A 56 3.30 -20.92 -0.72
C THR A 56 2.67 -21.87 0.30
N ILE A 57 2.95 -21.70 1.59
CA ILE A 57 2.30 -22.48 2.67
C ILE A 57 0.78 -22.35 2.58
N SER A 58 0.26 -21.11 2.48
CA SER A 58 -1.18 -20.88 2.47
C SER A 58 -1.88 -21.45 1.24
N SER A 59 -1.28 -21.37 0.05
CA SER A 59 -1.86 -21.93 -1.17
C SER A 59 -1.88 -23.46 -1.09
N ARG A 60 -0.78 -24.07 -0.65
CA ARG A 60 -0.68 -25.53 -0.51
C ARG A 60 -1.62 -26.11 0.54
N LEU A 61 -1.80 -25.44 1.68
CA LEU A 61 -2.82 -25.84 2.67
C LEU A 61 -4.24 -25.80 2.10
N LYS A 62 -4.54 -24.82 1.23
CA LYS A 62 -5.83 -24.78 0.54
C LYS A 62 -5.96 -25.94 -0.44
N GLU A 63 -4.96 -26.16 -1.28
CA GLU A 63 -4.91 -27.26 -2.25
C GLU A 63 -5.11 -28.62 -1.57
N ILE A 64 -4.42 -28.88 -0.46
CA ILE A 64 -4.54 -30.12 0.32
C ILE A 64 -5.97 -30.35 0.83
N ASN A 65 -6.66 -29.27 1.19
CA ASN A 65 -8.01 -29.32 1.75
C ASN A 65 -9.13 -29.24 0.68
N ILE A 66 -8.80 -29.17 -0.62
CA ILE A 66 -9.81 -29.20 -1.69
C ILE A 66 -10.52 -30.56 -1.72
N ASP A 67 -9.79 -31.66 -1.53
CA ASP A 67 -10.32 -33.03 -1.56
C ASP A 67 -10.85 -33.52 -0.19
N GLY A 68 -11.26 -32.59 0.67
CA GLY A 68 -11.69 -32.85 2.05
C GLY A 68 -10.69 -32.36 3.11
N GLU A 69 -11.14 -32.30 4.35
CA GLU A 69 -10.36 -31.73 5.46
C GLU A 69 -9.26 -32.68 5.93
N LYS A 70 -8.05 -32.56 5.35
CA LYS A 70 -6.86 -33.33 5.74
C LYS A 70 -5.98 -32.61 6.76
N VAL A 71 -6.04 -31.26 6.79
CA VAL A 71 -5.28 -30.43 7.72
C VAL A 71 -6.18 -29.38 8.36
N ILE A 72 -6.37 -29.50 9.68
CA ILE A 72 -7.11 -28.52 10.48
C ILE A 72 -6.17 -27.37 10.87
N TYR A 73 -5.84 -26.51 9.90
CA TYR A 73 -5.08 -25.29 10.19
C TYR A 73 -6.04 -24.16 10.57
N LYS A 74 -6.20 -23.92 11.88
CA LYS A 74 -6.90 -22.71 12.35
C LYS A 74 -6.04 -21.50 12.01
N LYS A 75 -6.55 -20.63 11.13
CA LYS A 75 -5.87 -19.40 10.73
C LYS A 75 -5.63 -18.53 11.97
N LYS A 76 -4.42 -18.61 12.51
CA LYS A 76 -3.95 -17.68 13.54
C LYS A 76 -3.84 -16.32 12.88
N SER A 77 -4.78 -15.45 13.21
CA SER A 77 -4.76 -14.10 12.66
C SER A 77 -3.41 -13.47 12.99
N TYR A 78 -2.81 -12.79 12.01
CA TYR A 78 -1.80 -11.80 12.33
C TYR A 78 -2.54 -10.72 13.11
N LYS A 79 -2.65 -10.85 14.44
CA LYS A 79 -2.80 -9.64 15.25
C LYS A 79 -1.52 -8.88 14.98
N ARG A 80 -1.64 -7.85 14.15
CA ARG A 80 -0.54 -7.03 13.66
C ARG A 80 0.11 -6.38 14.90
N GLY A 81 1.12 -7.05 15.47
CA GLY A 81 2.04 -6.51 16.46
C GLY A 81 1.64 -6.54 17.93
N THR A 82 0.50 -7.09 18.37
CA THR A 82 0.13 -6.99 19.80
C THR A 82 0.34 -8.25 20.63
N GLU A 83 0.18 -9.45 20.07
CA GLU A 83 0.20 -10.70 20.87
C GLU A 83 1.57 -11.33 21.11
N ARG A 84 2.66 -10.84 20.50
CA ARG A 84 3.99 -11.49 20.63
C ARG A 84 5.03 -10.72 21.43
N VAL A 85 4.68 -9.52 21.90
CA VAL A 85 5.59 -8.70 22.70
C VAL A 85 4.79 -8.28 23.92
N THR A 86 4.65 -9.24 24.85
CA THR A 86 4.10 -8.96 26.17
C THR A 86 5.08 -8.10 26.96
N GLU A 87 4.62 -7.50 28.05
CA GLU A 87 5.48 -6.65 28.87
C GLU A 87 6.61 -7.48 29.50
N GLU A 88 6.28 -8.69 29.97
CA GLU A 88 7.22 -9.64 30.55
C GLU A 88 8.30 -10.04 29.54
N PHE A 89 7.91 -10.29 28.29
CA PHE A 89 8.86 -10.63 27.24
C PHE A 89 9.86 -9.49 26.98
N VAL A 90 9.40 -8.23 26.93
CA VAL A 90 10.31 -7.07 26.73
C VAL A 90 11.21 -6.87 27.95
N ILE A 91 10.67 -7.02 29.15
CA ILE A 91 11.43 -6.91 30.40
C ILE A 91 12.55 -7.95 30.40
N ASN A 92 12.23 -9.22 30.14
CA ASN A 92 13.21 -10.31 30.11
C ASN A 92 14.23 -10.11 28.99
N LEU A 93 13.78 -9.75 27.78
CA LEU A 93 14.67 -9.50 26.65
C LEU A 93 15.70 -8.39 26.95
N ILE A 94 15.31 -7.34 27.68
CA ILE A 94 16.21 -6.25 28.08
C ILE A 94 17.13 -6.68 29.24
N LYS A 95 16.60 -7.40 30.24
CA LYS A 95 17.39 -7.92 31.35
C LYS A 95 18.48 -8.89 30.91
N GLU A 96 18.15 -9.77 29.96
CA GLU A 96 19.09 -10.75 29.40
C GLU A 96 20.11 -10.08 28.45
N ASN A 97 19.82 -8.88 27.94
CA ASN A 97 20.63 -8.23 26.92
C ASN A 97 20.78 -6.70 27.17
N PRO A 98 21.37 -6.28 28.30
CA PRO A 98 21.40 -4.87 28.72
C PRO A 98 22.19 -3.96 27.76
N ASP A 99 23.15 -4.53 27.02
CA ASP A 99 24.01 -3.80 26.09
C ASP A 99 23.42 -3.66 24.68
N LEU A 100 22.36 -4.40 24.35
CA LEU A 100 21.80 -4.39 23.00
C LEU A 100 21.01 -3.12 22.70
N HIS A 101 21.14 -2.66 21.45
CA HIS A 101 20.34 -1.55 20.97
C HIS A 101 18.93 -1.97 20.59
N LEU A 102 18.03 -0.98 20.59
CA LEU A 102 16.62 -1.18 20.22
C LEU A 102 16.44 -1.87 18.86
N THR A 103 17.34 -1.64 17.91
CA THR A 103 17.34 -2.31 16.60
C THR A 103 17.72 -3.79 16.68
N GLU A 104 18.57 -4.17 17.61
CA GLU A 104 19.02 -5.55 17.82
C GLU A 104 17.97 -6.31 18.62
N LEU A 105 17.44 -5.71 19.69
CA LEU A 105 16.28 -6.23 20.42
C LEU A 105 15.10 -6.48 19.50
N ALA A 106 14.82 -5.57 18.57
CA ALA A 106 13.76 -5.76 17.58
C ALA A 106 14.01 -6.96 16.65
N LYS A 107 15.26 -7.22 16.27
CA LYS A 107 15.62 -8.40 15.46
C LYS A 107 15.46 -9.68 16.26
N LEU A 108 15.91 -9.71 17.51
CA LEU A 108 15.73 -10.86 18.41
C LEU A 108 14.26 -11.18 18.62
N ALA A 109 13.44 -10.15 18.80
CA ALA A 109 11.99 -10.26 18.95
C ALA A 109 11.21 -10.47 17.64
N ASP A 110 11.89 -10.59 16.49
CA ASP A 110 11.27 -10.71 15.15
C ASP A 110 10.18 -9.65 14.90
N THR A 111 10.43 -8.42 15.36
CA THR A 111 9.47 -7.31 15.35
C THR A 111 10.12 -6.00 14.89
N SER A 112 9.33 -4.93 14.84
CA SER A 112 9.84 -3.62 14.46
C SER A 112 10.44 -2.87 15.65
N GLN A 113 11.46 -2.05 15.38
CA GLN A 113 12.08 -1.17 16.39
C GLN A 113 11.03 -0.28 17.07
N SER A 114 10.08 0.26 16.31
CA SER A 114 9.01 1.10 16.86
C SER A 114 8.10 0.32 17.81
N THR A 115 7.82 -0.97 17.55
CA THR A 115 7.06 -1.83 18.45
C THR A 115 7.74 -1.97 19.81
N ILE A 116 9.03 -2.31 19.84
CA ILE A 116 9.80 -2.40 21.11
C ILE A 116 9.83 -1.04 21.81
N SER A 117 10.05 0.06 21.09
CA SER A 117 10.05 1.41 21.68
C SER A 117 8.73 1.79 22.33
N VAL A 118 7.61 1.50 21.68
CA VAL A 118 6.28 1.79 22.19
C VAL A 118 6.01 0.96 23.44
N ARG A 119 6.31 -0.35 23.42
CA ARG A 119 6.16 -1.23 24.58
C ARG A 119 7.03 -0.80 25.75
N LEU A 120 8.30 -0.49 25.50
CA LEU A 120 9.21 0.00 26.53
C LEU A 120 8.71 1.29 27.19
N ARG A 121 8.16 2.22 26.39
CA ARG A 121 7.51 3.43 26.93
C ARG A 121 6.31 3.09 27.81
N GLN A 122 5.43 2.19 27.37
CA GLN A 122 4.28 1.75 28.15
C GLN A 122 4.70 1.13 29.48
N ILE A 123 5.68 0.23 29.46
CA ILE A 123 6.24 -0.40 30.66
C ILE A 123 6.81 0.65 31.61
N ASN A 124 7.61 1.59 31.10
CA ASN A 124 8.21 2.64 31.92
C ASN A 124 7.20 3.69 32.41
N SER A 125 6.06 3.86 31.73
CA SER A 125 4.99 4.74 32.20
C SER A 125 4.25 4.18 33.42
N ASN A 126 4.28 2.85 33.61
CA ASN A 126 3.62 2.17 34.73
C ASN A 126 4.58 1.88 35.91
N ARG A 127 5.84 2.32 35.85
CA ARG A 127 6.88 2.07 36.86
C ARG A 127 7.34 3.38 37.53
N PRO A 128 7.74 3.34 38.82
CA PRO A 128 8.40 4.47 39.47
C PRO A 128 9.73 4.80 38.80
N ASP A 129 10.23 6.03 38.99
CA ASP A 129 11.43 6.54 38.29
C ASP A 129 12.67 5.67 38.49
N ASP A 130 12.82 5.09 39.68
CA ASP A 130 13.99 4.27 40.05
C ASP A 130 14.03 2.89 39.38
N ASP A 131 12.89 2.39 38.88
CA ASP A 131 12.75 1.05 38.27
C ASP A 131 12.59 1.07 36.74
N LYS A 132 12.80 2.23 36.13
CA LYS A 132 12.67 2.39 34.67
C LYS A 132 13.75 1.60 33.95
N LEU A 133 13.33 0.86 32.93
CA LEU A 133 14.25 0.17 32.04
C LEU A 133 14.95 1.21 31.16
N ILE A 134 16.25 1.42 31.40
CA ILE A 134 17.11 2.30 30.62
C ILE A 134 17.90 1.45 29.63
N LEU A 135 17.58 1.58 28.34
CA LEU A 135 18.45 1.03 27.30
C LEU A 135 19.68 1.91 27.15
N GLN A 136 20.85 1.30 27.01
CA GLN A 136 22.04 2.02 26.58
C GLN A 136 21.70 2.74 25.27
N LYS A 137 21.71 4.07 25.33
CA LYS A 137 21.60 4.90 24.13
C LYS A 137 22.87 4.62 23.35
N GLY A 138 22.79 3.67 22.42
CA GLY A 138 23.90 3.36 21.53
C GLY A 138 24.50 4.63 21.03
N ALA A 139 25.84 4.71 21.08
CA ALA A 139 26.62 5.87 20.72
C ALA A 139 26.04 6.42 19.43
N ARG A 140 25.10 7.35 19.57
CA ARG A 140 24.44 7.96 18.44
C ARG A 140 25.62 8.61 17.81
N LYS A 141 26.05 8.16 16.61
CA LYS A 141 27.06 8.86 15.81
C LYS A 141 26.74 10.29 16.03
N VAL A 142 27.57 11.00 16.81
CA VAL A 142 27.18 12.30 17.34
C VAL A 142 26.85 13.04 16.07
N LYS A 143 25.56 13.24 15.81
CA LYS A 143 25.14 13.98 14.64
C LYS A 143 25.71 15.31 15.04
N LYS A 144 26.87 15.68 14.48
CA LYS A 144 27.48 16.99 14.68
C LYS A 144 26.28 17.90 14.61
N SER A 145 25.93 18.48 15.76
CA SER A 145 24.77 19.36 15.83
C SER A 145 24.98 20.30 14.65
N PRO A 146 24.03 20.37 13.71
CA PRO A 146 24.21 21.23 12.55
C PRO A 146 24.64 22.58 13.11
N LYS A 147 25.81 23.08 12.66
CA LYS A 147 26.39 24.31 13.21
C LYS A 147 25.28 25.34 13.21
N THR A 148 24.93 25.88 14.37
CA THR A 148 23.92 26.93 14.45
C THR A 148 24.58 28.20 13.93
N ILE A 149 24.05 28.74 12.83
CA ILE A 149 24.40 30.08 12.35
C ILE A 149 23.56 31.09 13.14
N SER A 150 24.15 32.20 13.57
CA SER A 150 23.41 33.27 14.23
C SER A 150 22.43 33.94 13.25
N ASP A 151 21.46 34.66 13.79
CA ASP A 151 20.44 35.33 12.98
C ASP A 151 21.12 36.44 12.15
N GLU A 152 22.04 37.18 12.76
CA GLU A 152 22.86 38.23 12.16
C GLU A 152 23.77 37.68 11.05
N ASP A 153 24.48 36.58 11.29
CA ASP A 153 25.35 35.96 10.28
C ASP A 153 24.53 35.48 9.08
N LEU A 154 23.33 34.94 9.31
CA LEU A 154 22.46 34.49 8.23
C LEU A 154 21.89 35.66 7.42
N ILE A 155 21.53 36.76 8.09
CA ILE A 155 21.09 38.00 7.44
C ILE A 155 22.21 38.55 6.55
N ASN A 156 23.41 38.71 7.09
CA ASN A 156 24.58 39.21 6.36
C ASN A 156 24.92 38.30 5.18
N LEU A 157 24.99 36.98 5.40
CA LEU A 157 25.29 36.00 4.36
C LEU A 157 24.33 36.10 3.17
N VAL A 158 23.04 36.34 3.44
CA VAL A 158 22.02 36.44 2.38
C VAL A 158 22.00 37.81 1.72
N ASN A 159 22.19 38.90 2.47
CA ASN A 159 22.19 40.25 1.94
C ASN A 159 23.45 40.57 1.11
N GLU A 160 24.61 40.04 1.51
CA GLU A 160 25.85 40.13 0.72
C GLU A 160 25.81 39.26 -0.54
N ASN A 161 25.00 38.20 -0.53
CA ASN A 161 24.95 37.23 -1.61
C ASN A 161 23.51 36.93 -2.09
N PRO A 162 22.75 37.95 -2.54
CA PRO A 162 21.36 37.77 -2.94
C PRO A 162 21.22 36.81 -4.14
N GLU A 163 22.31 36.55 -4.85
CA GLU A 163 22.37 35.66 -6.01
C GLU A 163 22.46 34.17 -5.68
N LEU A 164 22.79 33.79 -4.45
CA LEU A 164 23.02 32.39 -4.09
C LEU A 164 21.71 31.59 -3.93
N SER A 165 21.78 30.31 -4.32
CA SER A 165 20.72 29.36 -4.06
C SER A 165 20.74 28.91 -2.59
N MET A 166 19.60 28.40 -2.10
CA MET A 166 19.50 27.80 -0.76
C MET A 166 20.54 26.72 -0.49
N GLU A 167 20.93 25.96 -1.52
CA GLU A 167 21.95 24.93 -1.42
C GLU A 167 23.35 25.51 -1.21
N LYS A 168 23.70 26.57 -1.95
CA LYS A 168 24.97 27.28 -1.75
C LYS A 168 25.02 27.95 -0.37
N LEU A 169 23.94 28.60 0.06
CA LEU A 169 23.83 29.17 1.41
C LEU A 169 23.98 28.10 2.51
N ALA A 170 23.38 26.92 2.32
CA ALA A 170 23.49 25.78 3.24
C ALA A 170 24.94 25.28 3.34
N ASN A 171 25.61 25.17 2.20
CA ASN A 171 27.00 24.76 2.15
C ASN A 171 27.94 25.78 2.80
N LEU A 172 27.74 27.08 2.55
CA LEU A 172 28.55 28.15 3.13
C LEU A 172 28.40 28.23 4.66
N SER A 173 27.18 28.13 5.15
CA SER A 173 26.90 28.14 6.59
C SER A 173 27.21 26.82 7.30
N GLY A 174 27.51 25.76 6.56
CA GLY A 174 27.67 24.41 7.11
C GLY A 174 26.40 23.86 7.74
N THR A 175 25.23 24.25 7.22
CA THR A 175 23.90 23.86 7.71
C THR A 175 23.10 23.09 6.66
N SER A 176 21.83 22.77 6.96
CA SER A 176 20.94 22.13 5.98
C SER A 176 20.07 23.17 5.27
N THR A 177 19.70 22.91 4.02
CA THR A 177 18.79 23.77 3.23
C THR A 177 17.45 24.00 3.93
N CYS A 178 16.92 22.97 4.60
CA CYS A 178 15.68 23.06 5.38
C CYS A 178 15.83 23.98 6.61
N TYR A 179 16.99 23.95 7.27
CA TYR A 179 17.29 24.82 8.40
C TYR A 179 17.30 26.28 7.96
N ILE A 180 18.06 26.64 6.92
CA ILE A 180 18.10 28.02 6.40
C ILE A 180 16.72 28.48 5.96
N SER A 181 15.98 27.66 5.20
CA SER A 181 14.64 28.03 4.74
C SER A 181 13.68 28.31 5.89
N THR A 182 13.70 27.49 6.93
CA THR A 182 12.89 27.69 8.12
C THR A 182 13.33 28.96 8.87
N LYS A 183 14.63 29.17 9.02
CA LYS A 183 15.19 30.30 9.74
C LYS A 183 14.92 31.64 9.05
N LEU A 184 15.09 31.72 7.72
CA LEU A 184 14.72 32.93 6.96
C LEU A 184 13.22 33.23 7.02
N LYS A 185 12.35 32.21 7.04
CA LYS A 185 10.90 32.42 7.25
C LYS A 185 10.61 32.98 8.64
N GLN A 186 11.30 32.48 9.67
CA GLN A 186 11.16 32.98 11.03
C GLN A 186 11.62 34.45 11.14
N LEU A 187 12.76 34.79 10.55
CA LEU A 187 13.26 36.16 10.51
C LEU A 187 12.26 37.09 9.84
N ASN A 188 11.83 36.74 8.62
CA ASN A 188 10.87 37.55 7.85
C ASN A 188 9.46 37.59 8.44
N SER A 189 9.11 36.70 9.37
CA SER A 189 7.82 36.73 10.06
C SER A 189 7.76 37.73 11.21
N LYS A 190 8.91 38.07 11.81
CA LYS A 190 9.00 39.07 12.88
C LYS A 190 9.08 40.47 12.31
N GLU A 191 9.95 40.63 11.31
CA GLU A 191 10.17 41.87 10.58
C GLU A 191 10.79 41.49 9.25
N LYS A 192 10.47 42.19 8.16
CA LYS A 192 11.00 41.85 6.83
C LYS A 192 12.47 42.30 6.71
N VAL A 193 13.37 41.58 7.36
CA VAL A 193 14.80 41.91 7.46
C VAL A 193 15.61 41.39 6.27
N VAL A 194 15.18 40.28 5.64
CA VAL A 194 15.93 39.65 4.55
C VAL A 194 15.10 39.60 3.28
N ASN A 195 15.53 40.31 2.24
CA ASN A 195 14.90 40.27 0.92
C ASN A 195 15.34 39.03 0.12
N TYR A 196 15.16 37.84 0.71
CA TYR A 196 15.41 36.58 0.01
C TYR A 196 14.19 36.16 -0.78
N ASN A 197 14.12 36.60 -2.03
CA ASN A 197 13.20 36.00 -2.98
C ASN A 197 13.68 34.59 -3.24
N SER A 198 12.95 33.58 -2.73
CA SER A 198 13.38 32.19 -2.85
C SER A 198 13.69 31.92 -4.32
N LYS A 199 14.98 31.84 -4.62
CA LYS A 199 15.46 31.23 -5.83
C LYS A 199 15.20 29.76 -5.58
N LYS A 200 13.92 29.34 -5.76
CA LYS A 200 13.62 27.98 -6.16
C LYS A 200 14.71 27.67 -7.16
N SER A 201 15.43 26.57 -6.99
CA SER A 201 16.39 26.11 -7.98
C SER A 201 15.65 26.12 -9.32
N LYS A 202 15.75 27.24 -10.03
CA LYS A 202 15.39 27.39 -11.41
C LYS A 202 16.58 26.70 -12.06
N LEU A 203 16.60 25.37 -11.95
CA LEU A 203 16.95 24.57 -13.12
C LEU A 203 16.09 25.21 -14.20
N GLY A 204 16.76 25.91 -15.11
CA GLY A 204 16.27 27.12 -15.73
C GLY A 204 15.01 26.84 -16.51
N THR A 205 13.84 26.88 -15.87
CA THR A 205 12.60 27.02 -16.60
C THR A 205 12.55 28.48 -17.01
N THR A 206 13.39 28.89 -17.97
CA THR A 206 12.88 29.74 -19.05
C THR A 206 11.53 29.14 -19.38
N LYS A 207 10.45 29.88 -19.07
CA LYS A 207 9.09 29.37 -19.28
C LYS A 207 9.10 28.86 -20.71
N LEU A 208 8.98 27.55 -20.88
CA LEU A 208 9.26 26.93 -22.17
C LEU A 208 8.38 27.47 -23.31
N THR A 209 7.43 28.39 -23.12
CA THR A 209 6.44 28.82 -24.12
C THR A 209 5.90 27.69 -25.01
N ASP A 210 4.99 27.97 -25.91
CA ASP A 210 4.54 26.94 -26.84
C ASP A 210 5.31 27.12 -28.15
N GLU A 211 5.63 28.37 -28.50
CA GLU A 211 6.46 28.78 -29.63
C GLU A 211 7.89 28.24 -29.52
N SER A 212 8.55 28.34 -28.35
CA SER A 212 9.94 27.88 -28.24
C SER A 212 10.03 26.36 -28.31
N LEU A 213 9.04 25.63 -27.78
CA LEU A 213 8.95 24.17 -27.93
C LEU A 213 8.66 23.76 -29.38
N ILE A 214 7.76 24.48 -30.08
CA ILE A 214 7.51 24.28 -31.51
C ILE A 214 8.79 24.48 -32.32
N ASN A 215 9.52 25.57 -32.07
CA ASN A 215 10.77 25.88 -32.76
C ASN A 215 11.85 24.84 -32.47
N LEU A 216 11.98 24.40 -31.21
CA LEU A 216 12.93 23.35 -30.80
C LEU A 216 12.68 22.04 -31.57
N ILE A 217 11.41 21.66 -31.74
CA ILE A 217 11.02 20.45 -32.48
C ILE A 217 11.26 20.62 -33.98
N LYS A 218 10.95 21.80 -34.55
CA LYS A 218 11.22 22.09 -35.97
C LYS A 218 12.71 22.10 -36.31
N GLN A 219 13.54 22.62 -35.40
CA GLN A 219 15.00 22.68 -35.57
C GLN A 219 15.67 21.32 -35.38
N ASN A 220 15.05 20.40 -34.65
CA ASN A 220 15.63 19.10 -34.32
C ASN A 220 14.66 17.95 -34.66
N PRO A 221 14.30 17.78 -35.94
CA PRO A 221 13.39 16.71 -36.35
C PRO A 221 14.04 15.36 -36.01
N GLY A 222 13.38 14.56 -35.18
CA GLY A 222 13.86 13.25 -34.77
C GLY A 222 14.17 13.10 -33.28
N LEU A 223 14.26 14.19 -32.51
CA LEU A 223 14.48 14.07 -31.08
C LEU A 223 13.25 13.51 -30.35
N ASN A 224 13.51 12.66 -29.36
CA ASN A 224 12.48 12.17 -28.47
C ASN A 224 12.25 13.14 -27.28
N SER A 225 11.22 12.89 -26.48
CA SER A 225 10.85 13.80 -25.37
C SER A 225 11.91 13.92 -24.27
N TYR A 226 12.81 12.94 -24.15
CA TYR A 226 13.91 12.98 -23.18
C TYR A 226 15.05 13.87 -23.67
N GLU A 227 15.40 13.77 -24.96
CA GLU A 227 16.43 14.64 -25.57
C GLU A 227 15.98 16.10 -25.61
N LEU A 228 14.73 16.36 -26.00
CA LEU A 228 14.14 17.69 -25.94
C LEU A 228 14.11 18.25 -24.52
N ALA A 229 13.86 17.42 -23.52
CA ALA A 229 13.88 17.84 -22.11
C ALA A 229 15.29 18.26 -21.67
N LYS A 230 16.32 17.57 -22.14
CA LYS A 230 17.73 17.94 -21.91
C LYS A 230 18.09 19.28 -22.56
N LEU A 231 17.68 19.49 -23.82
CA LEU A 231 17.94 20.74 -24.53
C LEU A 231 17.19 21.94 -23.93
N ALA A 232 15.97 21.72 -23.45
CA ALA A 232 15.13 22.74 -22.83
C ALA A 232 15.36 22.92 -21.32
N ASP A 233 16.38 22.28 -20.74
CA ASP A 233 16.67 22.22 -19.31
C ASP A 233 15.41 22.01 -18.43
N THR A 234 14.58 21.03 -18.81
CA THR A 234 13.30 20.74 -18.17
C THR A 234 13.07 19.25 -17.98
N SER A 235 11.93 18.88 -17.39
CA SER A 235 11.56 17.48 -17.19
C SER A 235 10.88 16.88 -18.43
N GLN A 236 11.09 15.59 -18.68
CA GLN A 236 10.40 14.85 -19.75
C GLN A 236 8.87 14.92 -19.62
N SER A 237 8.35 14.91 -18.39
CA SER A 237 6.93 15.10 -18.11
C SER A 237 6.43 16.49 -18.55
N THR A 238 7.23 17.54 -18.36
CA THR A 238 6.90 18.90 -18.79
C THR A 238 6.75 18.97 -20.32
N ILE A 239 7.73 18.43 -21.07
CA ILE A 239 7.69 18.36 -22.54
C ILE A 239 6.44 17.61 -23.01
N SER A 240 6.17 16.44 -22.42
CA SER A 240 5.04 15.59 -22.81
C SER A 240 3.68 16.25 -22.56
N LEU A 241 3.52 16.93 -21.42
CA LEU A 241 2.31 17.66 -21.08
C LEU A 241 2.08 18.87 -22.00
N ARG A 242 3.13 19.65 -22.28
CA ARG A 242 3.05 20.80 -23.20
C ARG A 242 2.70 20.38 -24.62
N LEU A 243 3.36 19.35 -25.14
CA LEU A 243 3.06 18.83 -26.48
C LEU A 243 1.63 18.34 -26.61
N ARG A 244 1.10 17.67 -25.58
CA ARG A 244 -0.31 17.28 -25.56
C ARG A 244 -1.23 18.49 -25.66
N LYS A 245 -0.91 19.57 -24.95
CA LYS A 245 -1.67 20.83 -24.99
C LYS A 245 -1.60 21.48 -26.38
N ILE A 246 -0.40 21.61 -26.94
CA ILE A 246 -0.17 22.18 -28.28
C ILE A 246 -0.90 21.38 -29.36
N ASN A 247 -0.83 20.04 -29.30
CA ASN A 247 -1.50 19.18 -30.27
C ASN A 247 -3.02 19.12 -30.08
N SER A 248 -3.55 19.51 -28.92
CA SER A 248 -5.00 19.56 -28.70
C SER A 248 -5.68 20.75 -29.39
N THR A 249 -4.92 21.80 -29.71
CA THR A 249 -5.42 23.01 -30.39
C THR A 249 -5.09 23.05 -31.88
N ARG A 250 -4.39 22.05 -32.42
CA ARG A 250 -3.98 21.98 -33.83
C ARG A 250 -4.82 20.96 -34.61
N PRO A 251 -5.10 21.22 -35.90
CA PRO A 251 -5.72 20.23 -36.79
C PRO A 251 -4.82 19.01 -36.95
N ASP A 252 -5.42 17.86 -37.30
CA ASP A 252 -4.76 16.54 -37.30
C ASP A 252 -3.54 16.47 -38.24
N ASP A 253 -3.57 17.19 -39.36
CA ASP A 253 -2.51 17.30 -40.35
C ASP A 253 -1.25 18.06 -39.85
N ASN A 254 -1.38 18.86 -38.78
CA ASN A 254 -0.33 19.74 -38.26
C ASN A 254 0.17 19.36 -36.85
N LYS A 255 -0.21 18.19 -36.34
CA LYS A 255 0.22 17.72 -35.02
C LYS A 255 1.73 17.44 -35.01
N LEU A 256 2.39 17.90 -33.95
CA LEU A 256 3.81 17.62 -33.73
C LEU A 256 3.96 16.17 -33.28
N ILE A 257 4.59 15.34 -34.10
CA ILE A 257 4.88 13.94 -33.80
C ILE A 257 6.34 13.86 -33.34
N LEU A 258 6.57 13.50 -32.08
CA LEU A 258 7.91 13.16 -31.62
C LEU A 258 8.26 11.72 -32.01
N GLN A 259 9.53 11.48 -32.31
CA GLN A 259 10.01 10.10 -32.38
C GLN A 259 9.83 9.44 -31.02
N ARG A 260 9.22 8.25 -31.02
CA ARG A 260 9.17 7.41 -29.82
C ARG A 260 10.61 6.99 -29.51
N SER A 261 11.06 7.22 -28.28
CA SER A 261 12.39 6.80 -27.86
C SER A 261 12.58 5.31 -28.08
N THR A 262 13.41 4.95 -29.07
CA THR A 262 13.80 3.57 -29.39
C THR A 262 14.82 3.01 -28.41
N THR A 263 15.23 3.79 -27.40
CA THR A 263 16.20 3.40 -26.36
C THR A 263 15.72 2.25 -25.48
N LYS A 264 14.44 1.87 -25.56
CA LYS A 264 14.04 0.49 -25.28
C LYS A 264 13.90 -0.20 -26.62
N LEU A 265 14.91 -1.03 -26.97
CA LEU A 265 14.78 -2.06 -28.01
C LEU A 265 13.34 -2.55 -27.98
N PRO A 266 12.56 -2.40 -29.07
CA PRO A 266 11.22 -2.92 -29.10
C PRO A 266 11.38 -4.40 -28.81
N LYS A 267 11.00 -4.82 -27.61
CA LYS A 267 10.65 -6.22 -27.40
C LYS A 267 9.56 -6.40 -28.44
N LYS A 268 9.87 -7.10 -29.55
CA LYS A 268 8.91 -7.52 -30.55
C LYS A 268 7.90 -8.34 -29.76
N SER A 269 6.90 -7.68 -29.18
CA SER A 269 5.77 -8.35 -28.61
C SER A 269 5.07 -8.89 -29.84
N LYS A 270 5.32 -10.16 -30.15
CA LYS A 270 4.52 -10.91 -31.12
C LYS A 270 3.08 -10.54 -30.80
N SER A 271 2.37 -9.90 -31.74
CA SER A 271 0.97 -9.56 -31.56
C SER A 271 0.22 -10.88 -31.53
N ILE A 272 0.09 -11.44 -30.34
CA ILE A 272 -0.66 -12.66 -30.14
C ILE A 272 -2.12 -12.29 -30.40
N SER A 273 -2.83 -13.06 -31.20
CA SER A 273 -4.27 -12.88 -31.42
C SER A 273 -5.06 -13.36 -30.19
N ASP A 274 -6.24 -12.81 -29.96
CA ASP A 274 -7.08 -13.28 -28.84
C ASP A 274 -7.51 -14.73 -29.04
N GLY A 275 -7.73 -15.15 -30.29
CA GLY A 275 -7.96 -16.55 -30.65
C GLY A 275 -6.84 -17.50 -30.21
N PHE A 276 -5.57 -17.08 -30.30
CA PHE A 276 -4.45 -17.89 -29.80
C PHE A 276 -4.52 -18.08 -28.28
N ILE A 277 -4.83 -17.03 -27.51
CA ILE A 277 -4.91 -17.12 -26.04
C ILE A 277 -6.13 -17.95 -25.62
N ILE A 278 -7.28 -17.77 -26.28
CA ILE A 278 -8.49 -18.56 -26.02
C ILE A 278 -8.21 -20.04 -26.28
N ASN A 279 -7.61 -20.38 -27.44
CA ASN A 279 -7.24 -21.76 -27.75
C ASN A 279 -6.21 -22.31 -26.76
N LEU A 280 -5.23 -21.50 -26.35
CA LEU A 280 -4.21 -21.91 -25.37
C LEU A 280 -4.83 -22.24 -24.00
N VAL A 281 -5.81 -21.45 -23.55
CA VAL A 281 -6.53 -21.67 -22.28
C VAL A 281 -7.46 -22.88 -22.39
N ASN A 282 -8.24 -22.97 -23.48
CA ASN A 282 -9.23 -24.05 -23.67
C ASN A 282 -8.57 -25.42 -23.89
N SER A 283 -7.42 -25.46 -24.56
CA SER A 283 -6.70 -26.72 -24.82
C SER A 283 -5.94 -27.24 -23.61
N ASN A 284 -5.80 -26.44 -22.54
CA ASN A 284 -5.02 -26.80 -21.36
C ASN A 284 -5.77 -26.51 -20.04
N PRO A 285 -6.96 -27.12 -19.82
CA PRO A 285 -7.75 -26.92 -18.61
C PRO A 285 -7.04 -27.55 -17.41
N GLY A 286 -6.24 -26.77 -16.69
CA GLY A 286 -5.45 -27.24 -15.55
C GLY A 286 -4.15 -26.46 -15.35
N LEU A 287 -3.65 -25.83 -16.40
CA LEU A 287 -2.48 -24.97 -16.29
C LEU A 287 -2.83 -23.63 -15.65
N ASN A 288 -1.99 -23.18 -14.72
CA ASN A 288 -2.10 -21.84 -14.17
C ASN A 288 -1.56 -20.79 -15.16
N MET A 289 -1.85 -19.50 -14.94
CA MET A 289 -1.46 -18.42 -15.87
C MET A 289 0.05 -18.35 -16.15
N LYS A 290 0.88 -18.80 -15.20
CA LYS A 290 2.34 -18.79 -15.36
C LYS A 290 2.82 -19.93 -16.25
N GLU A 291 2.19 -21.08 -16.16
CA GLU A 291 2.42 -22.21 -17.06
C GLU A 291 1.93 -21.89 -18.47
N LEU A 292 0.73 -21.32 -18.62
CA LEU A 292 0.21 -20.85 -19.91
C LEU A 292 1.13 -19.78 -20.53
N ALA A 293 1.66 -18.86 -19.72
CA ALA A 293 2.62 -17.84 -20.17
C ALA A 293 3.91 -18.46 -20.71
N LYS A 294 4.44 -19.48 -20.03
CA LYS A 294 5.61 -20.22 -20.52
C LYS A 294 5.29 -21.01 -21.78
N LEU A 295 4.13 -21.67 -21.82
CA LEU A 295 3.72 -22.52 -22.94
C LEU A 295 3.56 -21.72 -24.23
N GLY A 296 2.97 -20.53 -24.15
CA GLY A 296 2.78 -19.66 -25.32
C GLY A 296 3.97 -18.74 -25.64
N ASP A 297 5.07 -18.78 -24.87
CA ASP A 297 6.14 -17.78 -24.90
C ASP A 297 5.60 -16.33 -24.80
N ILE A 298 4.66 -16.12 -23.88
CA ILE A 298 3.92 -14.87 -23.67
C ILE A 298 4.27 -14.27 -22.30
N SER A 299 4.32 -12.94 -22.20
CA SER A 299 4.42 -12.29 -20.90
C SER A 299 3.19 -12.59 -20.01
N LEU A 300 3.42 -12.87 -18.72
CA LEU A 300 2.34 -13.11 -17.76
C LEU A 300 1.33 -11.95 -17.72
N SER A 301 1.80 -10.71 -17.88
CA SER A 301 0.93 -9.53 -17.99
C SER A 301 0.03 -9.55 -19.21
N THR A 302 0.49 -10.06 -20.36
CA THR A 302 -0.34 -10.14 -21.58
C THR A 302 -1.49 -11.13 -21.38
N ILE A 303 -1.20 -12.31 -20.80
CA ILE A 303 -2.25 -13.30 -20.48
C ILE A 303 -3.17 -12.75 -19.39
N SER A 304 -2.63 -12.19 -18.31
CA SER A 304 -3.44 -11.66 -17.20
C SER A 304 -4.31 -10.46 -17.60
N ASN A 305 -3.86 -9.63 -18.55
CA ASN A 305 -4.64 -8.50 -19.04
C ASN A 305 -5.74 -8.94 -20.00
N ARG A 306 -5.53 -10.04 -20.75
CA ARG A 306 -6.48 -10.56 -21.74
C ARG A 306 -7.42 -11.64 -21.20
N ASN A 307 -7.07 -12.27 -20.08
CA ASN A 307 -7.98 -13.14 -19.32
C ASN A 307 -8.99 -12.35 -18.48
N LYS A 308 -8.99 -11.01 -18.61
CA LYS A 308 -10.14 -10.22 -18.19
C LYS A 308 -11.24 -10.50 -19.22
N LEU A 309 -12.20 -11.34 -18.84
CA LEU A 309 -13.46 -11.54 -19.54
C LEU A 309 -13.88 -10.21 -20.18
N SER A 310 -13.96 -10.14 -21.51
CA SER A 310 -14.32 -8.89 -22.17
C SER A 310 -15.75 -8.49 -21.79
N ASN A 311 -16.13 -7.26 -22.08
CA ASN A 311 -17.50 -6.84 -21.78
C ASN A 311 -18.50 -7.62 -22.66
N GLU A 312 -18.12 -7.91 -23.90
CA GLU A 312 -18.87 -8.71 -24.86
C GLU A 312 -19.03 -10.15 -24.36
N SER A 313 -17.94 -10.83 -23.95
CA SER A 313 -18.04 -12.20 -23.44
C SER A 313 -18.89 -12.30 -22.16
N LEU A 314 -18.92 -11.25 -21.32
CA LEU A 314 -19.80 -11.19 -20.15
C LEU A 314 -21.27 -11.01 -20.56
N VAL A 315 -21.54 -10.22 -21.59
CA VAL A 315 -22.88 -10.05 -22.16
C VAL A 315 -23.37 -11.39 -22.73
N ASP A 316 -22.55 -12.07 -23.54
CA ASP A 316 -22.89 -13.36 -24.14
C ASP A 316 -23.16 -14.41 -23.07
N LEU A 317 -22.33 -14.46 -22.01
CA LEU A 317 -22.52 -15.38 -20.89
C LEU A 317 -23.87 -15.16 -20.19
N ILE A 318 -24.30 -13.91 -20.04
CA ILE A 318 -25.58 -13.56 -19.40
C ILE A 318 -26.76 -13.83 -20.32
N ASN A 319 -26.65 -13.48 -21.61
CA ASN A 319 -27.69 -13.72 -22.59
C ASN A 319 -27.95 -15.22 -22.78
N ASN A 320 -26.90 -16.04 -22.76
CA ASN A 320 -27.02 -17.49 -22.84
C ASN A 320 -27.55 -18.13 -21.54
N ASN A 321 -27.58 -17.39 -20.43
CA ASN A 321 -28.00 -17.92 -19.12
C ASN A 321 -28.77 -16.85 -18.31
N PRO A 322 -30.00 -16.46 -18.72
CA PRO A 322 -30.73 -15.32 -18.15
C PRO A 322 -31.17 -15.48 -16.68
N GLY A 323 -30.95 -16.65 -16.06
CA GLY A 323 -31.22 -16.93 -14.66
C GLY A 323 -30.05 -16.72 -13.70
N LEU A 324 -28.83 -16.49 -14.20
CA LEU A 324 -27.65 -16.48 -13.33
C LEU A 324 -27.60 -15.23 -12.44
N ASN A 325 -27.32 -15.45 -11.15
CA ASN A 325 -26.99 -14.37 -10.24
C ASN A 325 -25.48 -14.00 -10.30
N ILE A 326 -25.09 -12.94 -9.59
CA ILE A 326 -23.70 -12.45 -9.58
C ILE A 326 -22.73 -13.49 -9.01
N GLU A 327 -23.18 -14.30 -8.05
CA GLU A 327 -22.35 -15.33 -7.44
C GLU A 327 -22.05 -16.46 -8.43
N GLU A 328 -23.06 -16.90 -9.18
CA GLU A 328 -22.92 -17.94 -10.19
C GLU A 328 -22.07 -17.45 -11.37
N LEU A 329 -22.30 -16.22 -11.84
CA LEU A 329 -21.43 -15.57 -12.84
C LEU A 329 -19.99 -15.47 -12.34
N SER A 330 -19.78 -15.22 -11.04
CA SER A 330 -18.46 -15.19 -10.39
C SER A 330 -17.77 -16.54 -10.41
N LYS A 331 -18.52 -17.62 -10.13
CA LYS A 331 -18.00 -18.99 -10.20
C LYS A 331 -17.66 -19.39 -11.64
N LEU A 332 -18.56 -19.13 -12.60
CA LEU A 332 -18.38 -19.49 -14.01
C LEU A 332 -17.24 -18.72 -14.68
N SER A 333 -17.16 -17.41 -14.47
CA SER A 333 -16.10 -16.58 -15.07
C SER A 333 -14.77 -16.62 -14.31
N LYS A 334 -14.74 -17.25 -13.13
CA LYS A 334 -13.61 -17.23 -12.19
C LYS A 334 -13.16 -15.80 -11.82
N LEU A 335 -14.08 -14.84 -11.87
CA LEU A 335 -13.86 -13.46 -11.44
C LEU A 335 -14.45 -13.22 -10.05
N SER A 336 -13.98 -12.18 -9.35
CA SER A 336 -14.63 -11.76 -8.11
C SER A 336 -16.01 -11.15 -8.40
N GLN A 337 -16.98 -11.34 -7.49
CA GLN A 337 -18.31 -10.72 -7.58
C GLN A 337 -18.23 -9.20 -7.78
N SER A 338 -17.28 -8.53 -7.11
CA SER A 338 -17.05 -7.08 -7.24
C SER A 338 -16.59 -6.70 -8.64
N THR A 339 -15.73 -7.50 -9.27
CA THR A 339 -15.28 -7.27 -10.65
C THR A 339 -16.43 -7.40 -11.64
N ILE A 340 -17.29 -8.40 -11.47
CA ILE A 340 -18.49 -8.58 -12.30
C ILE A 340 -19.44 -7.41 -12.14
N TYR A 341 -19.68 -6.97 -10.90
CA TYR A 341 -20.52 -5.81 -10.63
C TYR A 341 -20.02 -4.54 -11.34
N LEU A 342 -18.71 -4.27 -11.25
CA LEU A 342 -18.10 -3.12 -11.92
C LEU A 342 -18.20 -3.20 -13.44
N LYS A 343 -17.96 -4.39 -14.02
CA LYS A 343 -18.10 -4.61 -15.47
C LYS A 343 -19.54 -4.43 -15.94
N LEU A 344 -20.51 -4.98 -15.22
CA LEU A 344 -21.93 -4.81 -15.57
C LEU A 344 -22.39 -3.36 -15.44
N ARG A 345 -21.88 -2.64 -14.44
CA ARG A 345 -22.13 -1.20 -14.33
C ARG A 345 -21.58 -0.43 -15.52
N GLN A 346 -20.39 -0.79 -16.00
CA GLN A 346 -19.78 -0.19 -17.19
C GLN A 346 -20.55 -0.56 -18.47
N ILE A 347 -20.94 -1.83 -18.63
CA ILE A 347 -21.77 -2.26 -19.78
C ILE A 347 -23.10 -1.50 -19.81
N ASN A 348 -23.74 -1.33 -18.65
CA ASN A 348 -25.01 -0.63 -18.55
C ASN A 348 -24.89 0.90 -18.58
N SER A 349 -23.69 1.50 -18.46
CA SER A 349 -23.56 2.96 -18.63
C SER A 349 -23.66 3.38 -20.09
N ASP A 350 -23.31 2.46 -21.00
CA ASP A 350 -23.19 2.73 -22.43
C ASP A 350 -24.43 2.27 -23.22
N ARG A 351 -25.47 1.78 -22.52
CA ARG A 351 -26.71 1.24 -23.11
C ARG A 351 -27.93 2.07 -22.72
N ASP A 352 -28.88 2.15 -23.65
CA ASP A 352 -30.21 2.71 -23.40
C ASP A 352 -30.94 1.94 -22.28
N GLU A 353 -31.82 2.63 -21.55
CA GLU A 353 -32.49 2.10 -20.36
C GLU A 353 -33.25 0.79 -20.62
N LYS A 354 -33.73 0.59 -21.85
CA LYS A 354 -34.45 -0.62 -22.28
C LYS A 354 -33.55 -1.84 -22.45
N ASP A 355 -32.27 -1.65 -22.78
CA ASP A 355 -31.31 -2.71 -23.10
C ASP A 355 -30.33 -3.01 -21.95
N LYS A 356 -30.54 -2.35 -20.81
CA LYS A 356 -29.76 -2.60 -19.60
C LYS A 356 -30.00 -4.02 -19.12
N ILE A 357 -28.89 -4.71 -18.87
CA ILE A 357 -28.90 -6.06 -18.33
C ILE A 357 -29.47 -6.00 -16.90
N LYS A 358 -30.69 -6.51 -16.74
CA LYS A 358 -31.35 -6.69 -15.44
C LYS A 358 -30.96 -8.06 -14.89
N LEU A 359 -29.93 -8.10 -14.06
CA LEU A 359 -29.68 -9.30 -13.27
C LEU A 359 -30.84 -9.55 -12.33
N GLN A 360 -31.21 -10.83 -12.15
CA GLN A 360 -32.02 -11.22 -11.02
C GLN A 360 -31.27 -10.80 -9.76
N LYS A 361 -31.80 -9.78 -9.08
CA LYS A 361 -31.31 -9.44 -7.76
C LYS A 361 -31.65 -10.66 -6.91
N ASP A 362 -30.63 -11.31 -6.36
CA ASP A 362 -30.82 -12.32 -5.34
C ASP A 362 -31.74 -11.73 -4.25
N ASN A 363 -33.02 -12.10 -4.32
CA ASN A 363 -34.02 -11.71 -3.33
C ASN A 363 -33.74 -12.36 -1.96
N SER A 364 -32.69 -13.18 -1.86
CA SER A 364 -32.16 -13.77 -0.62
C SER A 364 -31.53 -12.73 0.32
N LYS A 365 -31.12 -11.56 -0.19
CA LYS A 365 -31.11 -10.35 0.63
C LYS A 365 -32.51 -9.75 0.57
N LEU A 366 -33.46 -10.42 1.23
CA LEU A 366 -34.65 -9.79 1.78
C LEU A 366 -34.16 -8.43 2.27
N LYS A 367 -34.69 -7.35 1.69
CA LYS A 367 -34.58 -6.04 2.29
C LYS A 367 -35.04 -6.29 3.72
N LYS A 368 -34.10 -6.44 4.66
CA LYS A 368 -34.41 -6.40 6.08
C LYS A 368 -35.01 -5.02 6.18
N SER A 369 -36.35 -4.96 6.12
CA SER A 369 -37.10 -3.76 6.39
C SER A 369 -36.49 -3.34 7.70
N ARG A 370 -35.76 -2.22 7.67
CA ARG A 370 -35.03 -1.76 8.84
C ARG A 370 -36.15 -1.58 9.85
N LYS A 371 -36.31 -2.52 10.79
CA LYS A 371 -37.33 -2.42 11.83
C LYS A 371 -37.11 -1.04 12.41
N LYS A 372 -38.10 -0.16 12.24
CA LYS A 372 -38.01 1.20 12.72
C LYS A 372 -38.01 1.06 14.23
N VAL A 373 -36.82 1.14 14.81
CA VAL A 373 -36.66 1.15 16.25
C VAL A 373 -37.16 2.51 16.71
N THR A 374 -38.32 2.54 17.34
CA THR A 374 -38.92 3.74 17.92
C THR A 374 -38.23 4.07 19.24
N ASP A 375 -38.40 5.31 19.69
CA ASP A 375 -37.75 5.77 20.91
C ASP A 375 -38.40 5.11 22.14
N GLU A 376 -39.72 4.90 22.12
CA GLU A 376 -40.48 4.19 23.17
C GLU A 376 -40.00 2.75 23.32
N PHE A 377 -39.69 2.06 22.21
CA PHE A 377 -39.18 0.70 22.26
C PHE A 377 -37.81 0.64 22.94
N ILE A 378 -36.93 1.61 22.70
CA ILE A 378 -35.60 1.64 23.37
C ILE A 378 -35.74 1.98 24.85
N ILE A 379 -36.63 2.90 25.21
CA ILE A 379 -36.91 3.26 26.61
C ILE A 379 -37.40 2.02 27.37
N ASN A 380 -38.43 1.34 26.85
CA ASN A 380 -38.99 0.13 27.48
C ASN A 380 -37.95 -0.99 27.57
N LEU A 381 -37.19 -1.23 26.49
CA LEU A 381 -36.17 -2.27 26.46
C LEU A 381 -35.11 -2.08 27.56
N ILE A 382 -34.74 -0.83 27.87
CA ILE A 382 -33.76 -0.51 28.92
C ILE A 382 -34.39 -0.60 30.31
N ASN A 383 -35.60 -0.08 30.49
CA ASN A 383 -36.30 -0.11 31.77
C ASN A 383 -36.62 -1.54 32.22
N GLU A 384 -37.01 -2.41 31.28
CA GLU A 384 -37.27 -3.83 31.55
C GLU A 384 -35.98 -4.63 31.79
N ASN A 385 -34.83 -4.13 31.33
CA ASN A 385 -33.57 -4.89 31.37
C ASN A 385 -32.39 -4.00 31.81
N PRO A 386 -32.42 -3.43 33.03
CA PRO A 386 -31.39 -2.49 33.47
C PRO A 386 -30.00 -3.12 33.51
N GLU A 387 -29.91 -4.44 33.68
CA GLU A 387 -28.65 -5.20 33.73
C GLU A 387 -27.95 -5.42 32.38
N LEU A 388 -28.61 -5.14 31.26
CA LEU A 388 -28.03 -5.45 29.96
C LEU A 388 -26.96 -4.44 29.51
N THR A 389 -25.85 -4.99 29.03
CA THR A 389 -24.84 -4.24 28.28
C THR A 389 -25.39 -3.79 26.92
N MET A 390 -24.76 -2.79 26.31
CA MET A 390 -25.12 -2.30 24.97
C MET A 390 -25.16 -3.42 23.92
N LYS A 391 -24.31 -4.44 24.09
CA LYS A 391 -24.30 -5.65 23.27
C LYS A 391 -25.59 -6.46 23.44
N GLY A 392 -26.03 -6.68 24.67
CA GLY A 392 -27.29 -7.36 25.00
C GLY A 392 -28.49 -6.64 24.38
N LEU A 393 -28.60 -5.33 24.62
CA LEU A 393 -29.67 -4.49 24.07
C LEU A 393 -29.70 -4.54 22.54
N SER A 394 -28.54 -4.47 21.87
CA SER A 394 -28.46 -4.55 20.41
C SER A 394 -28.94 -5.89 19.85
N LYS A 395 -28.68 -6.99 20.58
CA LYS A 395 -29.09 -8.33 20.20
C LYS A 395 -30.61 -8.49 20.31
N LEU A 396 -31.21 -8.01 21.40
CA LEU A 396 -32.67 -8.04 21.59
C LEU A 396 -33.40 -7.15 20.56
N ALA A 397 -32.87 -5.96 20.29
CA ALA A 397 -33.45 -5.04 19.32
C ALA A 397 -33.21 -5.45 17.84
N GLY A 398 -32.32 -6.42 17.58
CA GLY A 398 -31.97 -6.85 16.22
C GLY A 398 -31.26 -5.76 15.39
N VAL A 399 -30.56 -4.83 16.04
CA VAL A 399 -29.82 -3.72 15.39
C VAL A 399 -28.38 -3.66 15.90
N SER A 400 -27.54 -2.79 15.33
CA SER A 400 -26.17 -2.61 15.81
C SER A 400 -26.11 -1.80 17.10
N GLN A 401 -25.08 -2.05 17.93
CA GLN A 401 -24.81 -1.27 19.16
C GLN A 401 -24.73 0.24 18.90
N SER A 402 -24.14 0.63 17.76
CA SER A 402 -24.04 2.03 17.35
C SER A 402 -25.41 2.69 17.11
N VAL A 403 -26.41 1.93 16.65
CA VAL A 403 -27.77 2.44 16.43
C VAL A 403 -28.46 2.71 17.77
N ILE A 404 -28.37 1.77 18.73
CA ILE A 404 -28.92 1.95 20.08
C ILE A 404 -28.23 3.13 20.79
N SER A 405 -26.90 3.20 20.77
CA SER A 405 -26.14 4.30 21.39
C SER A 405 -26.50 5.66 20.78
N ARG A 406 -26.62 5.76 19.45
CA ARG A 406 -27.03 6.99 18.78
C ARG A 406 -28.45 7.40 19.16
N ARG A 407 -29.37 6.45 19.24
CA ARG A 407 -30.77 6.70 19.64
C ARG A 407 -30.86 7.18 21.09
N LEU A 408 -30.13 6.55 22.02
CA LEU A 408 -30.09 6.99 23.42
C LEU A 408 -29.61 8.44 23.55
N LYS A 409 -28.59 8.85 22.78
CA LYS A 409 -28.14 10.24 22.75
C LYS A 409 -29.20 11.20 22.23
N LEU A 410 -29.98 10.80 21.23
CA LEU A 410 -31.08 11.60 20.67
C LEU A 410 -32.26 11.69 21.65
N ILE A 411 -32.59 10.59 22.33
CA ILE A 411 -33.64 10.57 23.35
C ILE A 411 -33.30 11.52 24.49
N ASN A 412 -32.04 11.50 24.93
CA ASN A 412 -31.56 12.33 26.04
C ASN A 412 -31.16 13.77 25.62
N SER A 413 -31.16 14.11 24.33
CA SER A 413 -30.82 15.49 23.89
C SER A 413 -31.91 16.50 24.20
N ASN A 414 -33.15 16.04 24.42
CA ASN A 414 -34.30 16.88 24.77
C ASN A 414 -34.63 16.82 26.27
N GLY A 415 -33.62 16.54 27.11
CA GLY A 415 -33.76 16.27 28.53
C GLY A 415 -33.54 14.80 28.85
N GLU A 416 -33.19 14.50 30.09
CA GLU A 416 -32.91 13.13 30.53
C GLU A 416 -34.21 12.32 30.59
N ARG A 417 -34.35 11.35 29.68
CA ARG A 417 -35.52 10.44 29.64
C ARG A 417 -35.14 8.99 29.93
N VAL A 418 -33.87 8.62 29.75
CA VAL A 418 -33.34 7.28 30.04
C VAL A 418 -32.01 7.40 30.76
N ASN A 419 -31.97 6.93 32.00
CA ASN A 419 -30.74 6.83 32.79
C ASN A 419 -30.04 5.49 32.50
N TYR A 420 -29.32 5.42 31.37
CA TYR A 420 -28.50 4.26 31.01
C TYR A 420 -27.03 4.52 31.30
N ILE A 421 -26.46 3.80 32.27
CA ILE A 421 -25.03 3.82 32.57
C ILE A 421 -24.34 2.75 31.74
N SER A 422 -23.27 3.12 31.02
CA SER A 422 -22.51 2.17 30.20
C SER A 422 -21.85 1.09 31.07
N LYS A 423 -22.40 -0.11 31.05
CA LYS A 423 -21.83 -1.32 31.67
C LYS A 423 -20.74 -1.90 30.75
N ARG A 424 -19.61 -2.32 31.36
CA ARG A 424 -18.46 -2.89 30.63
C ARG A 424 -18.63 -4.37 30.36
#